data_AF-A0A914E6E5-F1
#
_entry.id   AF-A0A914E6E5-F1
#
_cell.length_a   1.000
_cell.length_b   1.000
_cell.length_c   1.000
_cell.angle_alpha   90.00
_cell.angle_beta   90.00
_cell.angle_gamma   90.00
#
_symmetry.space_group_name_H-M   'P 1'
#
loop_
_entity.id
_entity.type
_entity.pdbx_description
1 polymer ?
#
loop_
_entity_poly.entity_id
_entity_poly.type
_entity_poly.pdbx_seq_one_letter_code
_entity_poly.pdbx_strand_id
1 'polypeptide(L)'
;MLIAFVFITLAYFLIFWQSSFRFIECTIACSADEYSKQLHAIIGTITYVLLVLQVLSGIFRPSIINPLRPYFNWLHTLNGFGIWAGASTNCILAITITKTGLGDNYGKIPNHVMMVTILVFVFTVAACEWFANSTRWHPRHPDAVEKLKEKEPNPDDEPSLLATVMIFFNASCGIAAATVLGIMLVNVMKEALK
;
A
#
# COMPACT_ATOMS: atom_id res chain seq x y z
N MET A 1 -2.89 -2.26 -10.21
CA MET A 1 -3.73 -2.06 -9.01
C MET A 1 -4.63 -3.24 -8.65
N LEU A 2 -5.60 -3.68 -9.49
CA LEU A 2 -6.57 -4.71 -9.07
C LEU A 2 -5.93 -6.05 -8.67
N ILE A 3 -4.93 -6.53 -9.42
CA ILE A 3 -4.20 -7.77 -9.07
C ILE A 3 -3.49 -7.64 -7.71
N ALA A 4 -2.79 -6.51 -7.49
CA ALA A 4 -2.13 -6.25 -6.21
C ALA A 4 -3.14 -6.16 -5.06
N PHE A 5 -4.32 -5.55 -5.30
CA PHE A 5 -5.40 -5.50 -4.32
C PHE A 5 -5.93 -6.89 -3.97
N VAL A 6 -6.12 -7.78 -4.95
CA VAL A 6 -6.51 -9.18 -4.71
C VAL A 6 -5.46 -9.88 -3.84
N PHE A 7 -4.17 -9.75 -4.16
CA PHE A 7 -3.12 -10.35 -3.36
C PHE A 7 -3.07 -9.80 -1.92
N ILE A 8 -3.18 -8.48 -1.74
CA ILE A 8 -3.21 -7.86 -0.40
C ILE A 8 -4.43 -8.34 0.39
N THR A 9 -5.59 -8.46 -0.26
CA THR A 9 -6.83 -8.97 0.34
C THR A 9 -6.66 -10.41 0.81
N LEU A 10 -6.11 -11.29 -0.04
CA LEU A 10 -5.83 -12.67 0.33
C LEU A 10 -4.83 -12.75 1.50
N ALA A 11 -3.79 -11.92 1.47
CA ALA A 11 -2.79 -11.87 2.54
C ALA A 11 -3.43 -11.47 3.87
N TYR A 12 -4.25 -10.42 3.85
CA TYR A 12 -4.99 -9.94 5.02
C TYR A 12 -5.83 -11.07 5.63
N PHE A 13 -6.64 -11.77 4.83
CA PHE A 13 -7.47 -12.87 5.33
C PHE A 13 -6.64 -14.04 5.86
N LEU A 14 -5.52 -14.40 5.22
CA LEU A 14 -4.64 -15.45 5.72
C LEU A 14 -3.99 -15.09 7.06
N ILE A 15 -3.64 -13.82 7.29
CA ILE A 15 -3.11 -13.34 8.58
C ILE A 15 -4.16 -13.52 9.67
N PHE A 16 -5.40 -13.10 9.40
CA PHE A 16 -6.50 -13.24 10.35
C PHE A 16 -6.91 -14.69 10.60
N TRP A 17 -6.81 -15.53 9.58
CA TRP A 17 -7.01 -16.97 9.73
C TRP A 17 -5.97 -17.59 10.66
N GLN A 18 -4.67 -17.27 10.47
CA GLN A 18 -3.59 -17.74 11.35
C GLN A 18 -3.76 -17.24 12.79
N SER A 19 -4.33 -16.06 13.01
CA SER A 19 -4.62 -15.55 14.35
C SER A 19 -5.95 -16.05 14.94
N SER A 20 -6.65 -16.96 14.25
CA SER A 20 -7.99 -17.44 14.62
C SER A 20 -9.01 -16.31 14.83
N PHE A 21 -8.86 -15.20 14.09
CA PHE A 21 -9.67 -13.99 14.22
C PHE A 21 -9.73 -13.39 15.64
N ARG A 22 -8.73 -13.70 16.48
CA ARG A 22 -8.64 -13.15 17.82
C ARG A 22 -7.91 -11.82 17.77
N PHE A 23 -8.59 -10.75 18.12
CA PHE A 23 -7.91 -9.52 18.50
C PHE A 23 -7.32 -9.76 19.89
N ILE A 24 -5.99 -9.64 20.03
CA ILE A 24 -5.35 -9.71 21.34
C ILE A 24 -5.86 -8.50 22.13
N GLU A 25 -6.77 -8.74 23.06
CA GLU A 25 -7.27 -7.71 23.97
C GLU A 25 -6.20 -7.46 25.03
N CYS A 26 -5.46 -6.37 24.87
CA CYS A 26 -4.53 -5.94 25.90
C CYS A 26 -5.22 -5.00 26.88
N THR A 27 -5.15 -5.34 28.16
CA THR A 27 -5.51 -4.44 29.26
C THR A 27 -4.28 -3.62 29.69
N ILE A 28 -4.47 -2.61 30.55
CA ILE A 28 -3.44 -1.63 30.99
C ILE A 28 -2.15 -2.29 31.55
N ALA A 29 -2.17 -3.58 31.89
CA ALA A 29 -1.04 -4.33 32.44
C ALA A 29 -0.21 -5.13 31.41
N CYS A 30 -0.35 -4.87 30.11
CA CYS A 30 0.36 -5.63 29.08
C CYS A 30 1.85 -5.34 28.95
N SER A 31 2.60 -6.36 28.52
CA SER A 31 3.99 -6.18 28.08
C SER A 31 4.07 -5.35 26.79
N ALA A 32 5.19 -4.65 26.57
CA ALA A 32 5.40 -3.84 25.36
C ALA A 32 5.28 -4.65 24.06
N ASP A 33 5.64 -5.94 24.08
CA ASP A 33 5.52 -6.86 22.95
C ASP A 33 4.06 -7.21 22.63
N GLU A 34 3.20 -7.37 23.64
CA GLU A 34 1.76 -7.63 23.42
C GLU A 34 1.04 -6.38 22.92
N TYR A 35 1.37 -5.22 23.49
CA TYR A 35 0.85 -3.93 23.03
C TYR A 35 1.23 -3.64 21.56
N SER A 36 2.48 -3.90 21.18
CA SER A 36 2.95 -3.70 19.80
C SER A 36 2.20 -4.58 18.80
N LYS A 37 1.88 -5.83 19.17
CA LYS A 37 1.07 -6.73 18.33
C LYS A 37 -0.36 -6.24 18.15
N GLN A 38 -0.99 -5.78 19.23
CA GLN A 38 -2.33 -5.23 19.15
C GLN A 38 -2.35 -3.99 18.25
N LEU A 39 -1.39 -3.07 18.43
CA LEU A 39 -1.21 -1.91 17.57
C LEU A 39 -1.01 -2.29 16.10
N HIS A 40 -0.16 -3.28 15.81
CA HIS A 40 0.08 -3.77 14.45
C HIS A 40 -1.20 -4.32 13.80
N ALA A 41 -1.99 -5.08 14.57
CA ALA A 41 -3.26 -5.61 14.08
C ALA A 41 -4.29 -4.49 13.80
N ILE A 42 -4.41 -3.51 14.72
CA ILE A 42 -5.34 -2.38 14.58
C ILE A 42 -4.94 -1.48 13.41
N ILE A 43 -3.69 -1.03 13.37
CA ILE A 43 -3.17 -0.15 12.32
C ILE A 43 -3.24 -0.86 10.97
N GLY A 44 -2.86 -2.14 10.90
CA GLY A 44 -2.99 -2.95 9.69
C GLY A 44 -4.44 -3.04 9.20
N THR A 45 -5.40 -3.22 10.10
CA THR A 45 -6.83 -3.29 9.75
C THR A 45 -7.35 -1.96 9.25
N ILE A 46 -7.07 -0.85 9.95
CA ILE A 46 -7.46 0.50 9.52
C ILE A 46 -6.85 0.78 8.14
N THR A 47 -5.56 0.50 7.96
CA THR A 47 -4.85 0.70 6.69
C THR A 47 -5.49 -0.12 5.55
N TYR A 48 -5.87 -1.36 5.82
CA TYR A 48 -6.55 -2.21 4.84
C TYR A 48 -7.93 -1.66 4.46
N VAL A 49 -8.73 -1.19 5.43
CA VAL A 49 -10.02 -0.53 5.14
C VAL A 49 -9.82 0.70 4.27
N LEU A 50 -8.84 1.55 4.59
CA LEU A 50 -8.50 2.72 3.77
C LEU A 50 -8.09 2.31 2.36
N LEU A 51 -7.34 1.21 2.19
CA LEU A 51 -6.97 0.66 0.88
C LEU A 51 -8.20 0.24 0.07
N VAL A 52 -9.18 -0.44 0.69
CA VAL A 52 -10.44 -0.79 0.02
C VAL A 52 -11.15 0.48 -0.44
N LEU A 53 -11.25 1.49 0.43
CA LEU A 53 -11.84 2.79 0.08
C LEU A 53 -11.07 3.49 -1.05
N GLN A 54 -9.74 3.37 -1.10
CA GLN A 54 -8.92 3.91 -2.19
C GLN A 54 -9.28 3.26 -3.52
N VAL A 55 -9.43 1.93 -3.57
CA VAL A 55 -9.78 1.21 -4.80
C VAL A 55 -11.20 1.54 -5.23
N LEU A 56 -12.16 1.54 -4.30
CA LEU A 56 -13.54 1.95 -4.58
C LEU A 56 -13.58 3.39 -5.09
N SER A 57 -12.78 4.29 -4.50
CA SER A 57 -12.67 5.65 -5.02
C SER A 57 -12.10 5.66 -6.45
N GLY A 58 -11.09 4.86 -6.77
CA GLY A 58 -10.59 4.75 -8.14
C GLY A 58 -11.67 4.35 -9.14
N ILE A 59 -12.53 3.40 -8.77
CA ILE A 59 -13.62 2.87 -9.60
C ILE A 59 -14.75 3.89 -9.79
N PHE A 60 -15.17 4.56 -8.71
CA PHE A 60 -16.26 5.53 -8.73
C PHE A 60 -15.81 6.96 -9.05
N ARG A 61 -14.58 7.13 -9.57
CA ARG A 61 -14.02 8.45 -9.85
C ARG A 61 -14.90 9.20 -10.87
N PRO A 62 -15.41 10.40 -10.54
CA PRO A 62 -16.21 11.18 -11.46
C PRO A 62 -15.47 11.58 -12.73
N SER A 63 -16.21 11.73 -13.83
CA SER A 63 -15.71 12.24 -15.11
C SER A 63 -15.04 13.61 -14.96
N ILE A 64 -14.10 13.92 -15.85
CA ILE A 64 -13.30 15.17 -15.86
C ILE A 64 -14.16 16.43 -15.76
N ILE A 65 -15.35 16.41 -16.34
CA ILE A 65 -16.29 17.54 -16.39
C ILE A 65 -17.14 17.71 -15.12
N ASN A 66 -17.15 16.72 -14.22
CA ASN A 66 -18.02 16.74 -13.05
C ASN A 66 -17.46 17.68 -11.95
N PRO A 67 -18.27 18.61 -11.40
CA PRO A 67 -17.82 19.56 -10.37
C PRO A 67 -17.39 18.91 -9.05
N LEU A 68 -17.77 17.65 -8.78
CA LEU A 68 -17.33 16.91 -7.60
C LEU A 68 -15.91 16.32 -7.74
N ARG A 69 -15.35 16.28 -8.96
CA ARG A 69 -14.04 15.66 -9.22
C ARG A 69 -12.88 16.26 -8.42
N PRO A 70 -12.79 17.59 -8.18
CA PRO A 70 -11.73 18.17 -7.36
C PRO A 70 -11.76 17.65 -5.92
N TYR A 71 -12.94 17.61 -5.29
CA TYR A 71 -13.12 17.05 -3.94
C TYR A 71 -12.75 15.57 -3.89
N PHE A 72 -13.15 14.83 -4.93
CA PHE A 72 -12.82 13.43 -5.07
C PHE A 72 -11.31 13.19 -5.16
N ASN A 73 -10.61 13.97 -6.00
CA ASN A 73 -9.16 13.89 -6.13
C ASN A 73 -8.48 14.25 -4.80
N TRP A 74 -8.96 15.28 -4.09
CA TRP A 74 -8.44 15.66 -2.79
C TRP A 74 -8.59 14.53 -1.76
N LEU A 75 -9.79 13.93 -1.66
CA LEU A 75 -10.04 12.78 -0.78
C LEU A 75 -9.16 11.58 -1.17
N HIS A 76 -9.03 11.29 -2.46
CA HIS A 76 -8.19 10.21 -2.98
C HIS A 76 -6.72 10.43 -2.61
N THR A 77 -6.21 11.66 -2.70
CA THR A 77 -4.86 12.00 -2.30
C THR A 77 -4.67 11.89 -0.78
N LEU A 78 -5.58 12.45 0.02
CA LEU A 78 -5.50 12.40 1.48
C LEU A 78 -5.55 10.95 2.00
N ASN A 79 -6.47 10.15 1.46
CA ASN A 79 -6.59 8.74 1.80
C ASN A 79 -5.32 7.96 1.39
N GLY A 80 -4.74 8.28 0.23
CA GLY A 80 -3.45 7.75 -0.20
C GLY A 80 -2.32 7.99 0.80
N PHE A 81 -2.20 9.22 1.33
CA PHE A 81 -1.22 9.53 2.37
C PHE A 81 -1.50 8.78 3.69
N GLY A 82 -2.77 8.64 4.07
CA GLY A 82 -3.17 7.87 5.25
C GLY A 82 -2.77 6.40 5.16
N ILE A 83 -3.03 5.76 4.01
CA ILE A 83 -2.61 4.38 3.74
C ILE A 83 -1.10 4.25 3.82
N TRP A 84 -0.37 5.21 3.24
CA TRP A 84 1.08 5.19 3.23
C TRP A 84 1.67 5.30 4.64
N ALA A 85 1.17 6.22 5.45
CA ALA A 85 1.58 6.37 6.84
C ALA A 85 1.27 5.10 7.64
N GLY A 86 0.04 4.59 7.53
CA GLY A 86 -0.40 3.37 8.20
C GLY A 86 0.45 2.16 7.82
N ALA A 87 0.69 1.93 6.52
CA ALA A 87 1.53 0.84 6.04
C ALA A 87 2.98 0.94 6.56
N SER A 88 3.56 2.14 6.56
CA SER A 88 4.92 2.38 7.07
C SER A 88 5.02 2.09 8.57
N THR A 89 4.07 2.60 9.36
CA THR A 89 3.99 2.27 10.80
C THR A 89 3.83 0.77 11.00
N ASN A 90 3.01 0.10 10.19
CA ASN A 90 2.79 -1.33 10.32
C ASN A 90 4.05 -2.15 10.02
N CYS A 91 4.83 -1.76 9.03
CA CYS A 91 6.13 -2.36 8.73
C CYS A 91 7.12 -2.19 9.90
N ILE A 92 7.20 -0.99 10.50
CA ILE A 92 8.06 -0.73 11.66
C ILE A 92 7.64 -1.62 12.83
N LEU A 93 6.34 -1.68 13.14
CA LEU A 93 5.83 -2.54 14.20
C LEU A 93 6.13 -4.02 13.91
N ALA A 94 6.01 -4.48 12.66
CA ALA A 94 6.34 -5.85 12.30
C ALA A 94 7.82 -6.20 12.58
N ILE A 95 8.76 -5.27 12.37
CA ILE A 95 10.18 -5.47 12.72
C ILE A 95 10.31 -5.71 14.23
N THR A 96 9.61 -4.92 15.05
CA THR A 96 9.72 -4.99 16.51
C THR A 96 9.09 -6.24 17.11
N ILE A 97 8.09 -6.81 16.44
CA ILE A 97 7.33 -7.95 16.94
C ILE A 97 8.08 -9.28 16.72
N THR A 98 8.95 -9.40 15.71
CA THR A 98 9.74 -10.62 15.37
C THR A 98 8.98 -11.96 15.30
N LYS A 99 7.65 -11.99 15.49
CA LYS A 99 6.86 -13.21 15.72
C LYS A 99 6.44 -13.97 14.46
N THR A 100 6.85 -13.56 13.27
CA THR A 100 6.46 -14.28 12.05
C THR A 100 7.20 -15.61 11.85
N GLY A 101 8.00 -16.07 12.83
CA GLY A 101 8.90 -17.24 12.69
C GLY A 101 9.95 -17.06 11.60
N LEU A 102 9.97 -15.89 10.97
CA LEU A 102 10.81 -15.56 9.84
C LEU A 102 12.23 -15.22 10.27
N GLY A 103 12.38 -14.61 11.45
CA GLY A 103 13.67 -14.45 12.10
C GLY A 103 14.31 -15.79 12.44
N ASP A 104 13.51 -16.76 12.89
CA ASP A 104 13.99 -18.08 13.28
C ASP A 104 14.44 -18.91 12.07
N ASN A 105 13.76 -18.79 10.93
CA ASN A 105 14.08 -19.54 9.70
C ASN A 105 15.07 -18.80 8.77
N TYR A 106 15.10 -17.47 8.77
CA TYR A 106 15.82 -16.65 7.79
C TYR A 106 16.71 -15.56 8.42
N GLY A 107 16.85 -15.53 9.74
CA GLY A 107 17.70 -14.56 10.45
C GLY A 107 17.26 -13.11 10.23
N LYS A 108 18.21 -12.22 9.91
CA LYS A 108 17.93 -10.78 9.72
C LYS A 108 17.42 -10.41 8.31
N ILE A 109 17.35 -11.36 7.38
CA ILE A 109 16.94 -11.13 5.98
C ILE A 109 15.57 -10.43 5.88
N PRO A 110 14.52 -10.86 6.61
CA PRO A 110 13.20 -10.21 6.58
C PRO A 110 13.25 -8.71 6.92
N ASN A 111 14.10 -8.33 7.88
CA ASN A 111 14.24 -6.94 8.29
C ASN A 111 14.87 -6.09 7.18
N HIS A 112 15.85 -6.63 6.45
CA HIS A 112 16.44 -5.96 5.30
C HIS A 112 15.45 -5.82 4.14
N VAL A 113 14.67 -6.86 3.84
CA VAL A 113 13.63 -6.82 2.81
C VAL A 113 12.59 -5.74 3.14
N MET A 114 12.14 -5.69 4.40
CA MET A 114 11.18 -4.68 4.84
C MET A 114 11.75 -3.26 4.82
N MET A 115 13.03 -3.08 5.20
CA MET A 115 13.71 -1.78 5.10
C MET A 115 13.83 -1.30 3.65
N VAL A 116 14.26 -2.19 2.73
CA VAL A 116 14.33 -1.87 1.29
C VAL A 116 12.95 -1.53 0.76
N THR A 117 11.92 -2.26 1.18
CA THR A 117 10.53 -1.97 0.81
C THR A 117 10.17 -0.54 1.24
N ILE A 118 10.36 -0.18 2.51
CA ILE A 118 10.08 1.19 3.00
C ILE A 118 10.83 2.24 2.17
N LEU A 119 12.11 2.04 1.86
CA LEU A 119 12.90 2.98 1.07
C LEU A 119 12.37 3.15 -0.36
N VAL A 120 12.01 2.06 -1.04
CA VAL A 120 11.39 2.09 -2.38
C VAL A 120 10.06 2.85 -2.33
N PHE A 121 9.26 2.62 -1.30
CA PHE A 121 8.00 3.33 -1.10
C PHE A 121 8.21 4.85 -0.89
N VAL A 122 9.15 5.27 -0.04
CA VAL A 122 9.51 6.68 0.18
C VAL A 122 9.96 7.34 -1.12
N PHE A 123 10.90 6.69 -1.82
CA PHE A 123 11.42 7.20 -3.09
C PHE A 123 10.31 7.40 -4.11
N THR A 124 9.38 6.43 -4.20
CA THR A 124 8.29 6.53 -5.16
C THR A 124 7.35 7.69 -4.84
N VAL A 125 6.99 7.91 -3.57
CA VAL A 125 6.16 9.06 -3.17
C VAL A 125 6.87 10.38 -3.50
N ALA A 126 8.15 10.50 -3.18
CA ALA A 126 8.94 11.69 -3.51
C ALA A 126 8.98 11.95 -5.02
N ALA A 127 9.17 10.90 -5.83
CA ALA A 127 9.13 10.99 -7.28
C ALA A 127 7.73 11.44 -7.77
N CYS A 128 6.66 10.84 -7.25
CA CYS A 128 5.28 11.20 -7.62
C CYS A 128 4.95 12.66 -7.29
N GLU A 129 5.35 13.16 -6.12
CA GLU A 129 5.16 14.56 -5.75
C GLU A 129 6.03 15.50 -6.59
N TRP A 130 7.27 15.12 -6.89
CA TRP A 130 8.11 15.89 -7.80
C TRP A 130 7.48 15.99 -9.20
N PHE A 131 6.93 14.90 -9.74
CA PHE A 131 6.20 14.91 -11.01
C PHE A 131 4.93 15.75 -10.93
N ALA A 132 4.14 15.63 -9.86
CA ALA A 132 2.89 16.37 -9.70
C ALA A 132 3.09 17.89 -9.58
N ASN A 133 4.27 18.32 -9.13
CA ASN A 133 4.64 19.72 -9.02
C ASN A 133 5.56 20.19 -10.17
N SER A 134 5.94 19.30 -11.09
CA SER A 134 6.76 19.66 -12.25
C SER A 134 5.90 20.31 -13.32
N THR A 135 6.21 21.57 -13.65
CA THR A 135 5.56 22.35 -14.71
C THR A 135 5.72 21.73 -16.10
N ARG A 136 6.66 20.79 -16.27
CA ARG A 136 6.94 20.09 -17.54
C ARG A 136 5.92 18.99 -17.85
N TRP A 137 5.29 18.40 -16.82
CA TRP A 137 4.55 17.15 -17.00
C TRP A 137 3.06 17.29 -16.73
N HIS A 138 2.63 17.94 -15.63
CA HIS A 138 1.22 18.20 -15.35
C HIS A 138 1.05 19.45 -14.47
N PRO A 139 0.56 20.56 -15.00
CA PRO A 139 0.24 21.70 -14.16
C PRO A 139 -1.04 21.38 -13.39
N ARG A 140 -1.00 21.44 -12.04
CA ARG A 140 -2.21 21.64 -11.22
C ARG A 140 -2.90 22.99 -11.51
N HIS A 141 -2.33 23.80 -12.41
CA HIS A 141 -2.89 25.06 -12.88
C HIS A 141 -4.12 24.84 -13.78
N PRO A 142 -5.21 25.61 -13.57
CA PRO A 142 -6.45 25.52 -14.36
C PRO A 142 -6.20 25.57 -15.88
N ASP A 143 -5.28 26.44 -16.30
CA ASP A 143 -4.98 26.75 -17.71
C ASP A 143 -4.40 25.55 -18.49
N ALA A 144 -3.84 24.57 -17.79
CA ALA A 144 -3.29 23.37 -18.42
C ALA A 144 -4.31 22.24 -18.60
N VAL A 145 -5.35 22.23 -17.77
CA VAL A 145 -6.50 21.33 -17.93
C VAL A 145 -7.27 21.71 -19.20
N GLU A 146 -7.31 23.00 -19.52
CA GLU A 146 -7.92 23.52 -20.74
C GLU A 146 -7.15 23.08 -21.99
N LYS A 147 -5.82 23.18 -21.97
CA LYS A 147 -4.94 22.68 -23.05
C LYS A 147 -5.02 21.16 -23.25
N LEU A 148 -5.26 20.39 -22.19
CA LEU A 148 -5.45 18.94 -22.28
C LEU A 148 -6.81 18.54 -22.86
N LYS A 149 -7.83 19.41 -22.81
CA LYS A 149 -9.12 19.18 -23.48
C LYS A 149 -9.02 19.34 -25.00
N GLU A 150 -8.05 20.12 -25.48
CA GLU A 150 -7.84 20.39 -26.91
C GLU A 150 -6.93 19.36 -27.60
N LYS A 151 -6.11 18.61 -26.85
CA LYS A 151 -5.21 17.61 -27.43
C LYS A 151 -5.95 16.28 -27.65
N GLU A 152 -6.18 15.90 -28.91
CA GLU A 152 -6.63 14.54 -29.25
C GLU A 152 -5.57 13.50 -28.85
N PRO A 153 -5.97 12.36 -28.26
CA PRO A 153 -5.03 11.31 -27.88
C PRO A 153 -4.44 10.63 -29.12
N ASN A 154 -3.13 10.76 -29.32
CA ASN A 154 -2.39 10.06 -30.36
C ASN A 154 -1.96 8.66 -29.85
N PRO A 155 -2.34 7.55 -30.51
CA PRO A 155 -2.01 6.19 -30.07
C PRO A 155 -0.52 5.85 -30.11
N ASP A 156 0.30 6.64 -30.82
CA ASP A 156 1.76 6.45 -30.92
C ASP A 156 2.56 7.21 -29.84
N ASP A 157 1.89 7.94 -28.94
CA ASP A 157 2.57 8.66 -27.86
C ASP A 157 3.15 7.63 -26.84
N GLU A 158 4.48 7.63 -26.67
CA GLU A 158 5.15 6.78 -25.68
C GLU A 158 4.54 6.97 -24.27
N PRO A 159 4.49 5.91 -23.44
CA PRO A 159 4.01 6.04 -22.07
C PRO A 159 4.82 7.12 -21.36
N SER A 160 4.13 8.16 -20.88
CA SER A 160 4.77 9.25 -20.15
C SER A 160 5.65 8.68 -19.04
N LEU A 161 6.79 9.32 -18.75
CA LEU A 161 7.68 8.92 -17.67
C LEU A 161 6.92 8.68 -16.34
N LEU A 162 5.86 9.46 -16.10
CA LEU A 162 4.92 9.28 -14.99
C LEU A 162 4.20 7.92 -15.04
N ALA A 163 3.67 7.52 -16.20
CA ALA A 163 3.05 6.21 -16.38
C ALA A 163 4.06 5.08 -16.12
N THR A 164 5.30 5.20 -16.61
CA THR A 164 6.37 4.22 -16.35
C THR A 164 6.70 4.11 -14.86
N VAL A 165 6.82 5.23 -14.15
CA VAL A 165 7.04 5.26 -12.68
C VAL A 165 5.86 4.62 -11.94
N MET A 166 4.63 4.88 -12.37
CA MET A 166 3.43 4.28 -11.77
C MET A 166 3.35 2.76 -12.02
N ILE A 167 3.77 2.29 -13.20
CA ILE A 167 3.85 0.86 -13.50
C ILE A 167 4.88 0.20 -12.58
N PHE A 168 6.07 0.80 -12.44
CA PHE A 168 7.12 0.29 -11.56
C PHE A 168 6.66 0.24 -10.09
N PHE A 169 5.99 1.29 -9.61
CA PHE A 169 5.39 1.32 -8.28
C PHE A 169 4.38 0.20 -8.05
N ASN A 170 3.48 -0.01 -9.01
CA ASN A 170 2.48 -1.07 -8.93
C ASN A 170 3.13 -2.45 -8.92
N ALA A 171 4.16 -2.66 -9.74
CA ALA A 171 4.90 -3.91 -9.80
C ALA A 171 5.63 -4.19 -8.47
N SER A 172 6.32 -3.20 -7.90
CA SER A 172 7.03 -3.37 -6.63
C SER A 172 6.08 -3.66 -5.47
N CYS A 173 4.93 -2.97 -5.40
CA CYS A 173 3.87 -3.28 -4.43
C CYS A 173 3.35 -4.70 -4.60
N GLY A 174 3.12 -5.14 -5.84
CA GLY A 174 2.65 -6.49 -6.15
C GLY A 174 3.66 -7.57 -5.75
N ILE A 175 4.95 -7.35 -6.03
CA ILE A 175 6.04 -8.26 -5.63
C ILE A 175 6.15 -8.35 -4.10
N ALA A 176 6.07 -7.21 -3.39
CA ALA A 176 6.10 -7.20 -1.93
C ALA A 176 4.91 -8.00 -1.35
N ALA A 177 3.70 -7.77 -1.84
CA ALA A 177 2.51 -8.52 -1.41
C ALA A 177 2.60 -10.02 -1.71
N ALA A 178 3.07 -10.38 -2.91
CA ALA A 178 3.27 -11.78 -3.31
C ALA A 178 4.34 -12.49 -2.45
N THR A 179 5.41 -11.76 -2.09
CA THR A 179 6.47 -12.29 -1.21
C THR A 179 5.92 -12.58 0.18
N VAL A 180 5.16 -11.65 0.76
CA VAL A 180 4.48 -11.85 2.07
C VAL A 180 3.53 -13.04 2.00
N LEU A 181 2.70 -13.13 0.95
CA LEU A 181 1.83 -14.29 0.73
C LEU A 181 2.59 -15.61 0.67
N GLY A 182 3.67 -15.67 -0.13
CA GLY A 182 4.47 -16.88 -0.28
C GLY A 182 5.07 -17.35 1.05
N ILE A 183 5.63 -16.42 1.81
CA ILE A 183 6.12 -16.65 3.17
C ILE A 183 5.02 -17.25 4.07
N MET A 184 3.83 -16.65 4.04
CA MET A 184 2.72 -17.07 4.89
C MET A 184 2.20 -18.45 4.53
N LEU A 185 2.06 -18.73 3.22
CA LEU A 185 1.62 -20.03 2.73
C LEU A 185 2.58 -21.15 3.12
N VAL A 186 3.90 -20.91 3.10
CA VAL A 186 4.88 -21.88 3.59
C VAL A 186 4.66 -22.22 5.06
N ASN A 187 4.34 -21.24 5.90
CA ASN A 187 4.05 -21.48 7.31
C ASN A 187 2.73 -22.25 7.51
N VAL A 188 1.66 -21.89 6.78
CA VAL A 188 0.39 -22.65 6.81
C VAL A 188 0.60 -24.10 6.40
N MET A 189 1.36 -24.35 5.32
CA MET A 189 1.66 -25.70 4.86
C MET A 189 2.47 -26.50 5.88
N LYS A 190 3.42 -25.88 6.58
CA LYS A 190 4.18 -26.54 7.66
C LYS A 190 3.30 -26.94 8.84
N GLU A 191 2.27 -26.16 9.17
CA GLU A 191 1.30 -26.49 10.23
C GLU A 191 0.33 -27.58 9.80
N ALA A 192 -0.13 -27.57 8.54
CA ALA A 192 -1.05 -28.59 8.00
C ALA A 192 -0.41 -29.98 7.83
N LEU A 193 0.92 -30.07 7.83
CA LEU A 193 1.68 -31.31 7.72
C LEU A 193 2.09 -31.92 9.08
N LYS A 194 1.68 -31.30 10.20
CA LYS A 194 1.85 -31.83 11.56
C LYS A 194 0.57 -32.49 12.04
#